data_AF-A0A7K2VQ73-F1
#
_entry.id   AF-A0A7K2VQ73-F1
#
_cell.length_a   1.000
_cell.length_b   1.000
_cell.length_c   1.000
_cell.angle_alpha   90.00
_cell.angle_beta   90.00
_cell.angle_gamma   90.00
#
_symmetry.space_group_name_H-M   'P 1'
#
loop_
_entity.id
_entity.type
_entity.pdbx_description
1 polymer ?
#
loop_
_entity_poly.entity_id
_entity_poly.type
_entity_poly.pdbx_seq_one_letter_code
_entity_poly.pdbx_strand_id
1 'polypeptide(L)'
;MTAPLDRALAELSRTGGGPDTLALLVRDQDTRRMLLLRAVLDAAEGADPADCPPAARRRLREDWALLTEADRAADGPRSPARTRLTYPFTGPWARRCLTALTTPDTAGELPLELAYFSALAAAAAARAGLPFSTGLTARDGLLCLPSLGVLRTGRTGSAAIEVRHKNGRLTLRRRGASDVHVRLEQGVGAWSGAPAWTPAHALPGLLPGAAPVPLDDLDPYRTPPRDPGRFAFGGAGGPDHAERKRWLQAWSGTAQALRTGGEQRLTETIALLRCLVPLAPPPGSDGRGSSSGTRREAFGALLSTTPATPTALAATLVHEMQHTKLAALGELVELHRAGPEARYFAPWRPDPRPYDGLLHGTYAHLALADHFQRTALAEPARREAAWAEHARYHAQVAAALPAL
;
A
#
# COMPACT_ATOMS: atom_id res chain seq x y z
N MET A 1 7.98 -29.98 -4.85
CA MET A 1 7.55 -28.57 -4.65
C MET A 1 7.04 -28.27 -3.24
N THR A 2 6.93 -29.25 -2.33
CA THR A 2 6.38 -29.08 -0.96
C THR A 2 7.37 -28.48 0.05
N ALA A 3 8.64 -28.86 -0.01
CA ALA A 3 9.64 -28.45 0.99
C ALA A 3 9.79 -26.93 1.24
N PRO A 4 9.72 -26.03 0.23
CA PRO A 4 9.76 -24.59 0.47
C PRO A 4 8.53 -24.06 1.24
N LEU A 5 7.35 -24.64 0.98
CA LEU A 5 6.11 -24.26 1.65
C LEU A 5 6.06 -24.81 3.09
N ASP A 6 6.52 -26.05 3.31
CA ASP A 6 6.61 -26.64 4.65
C ASP A 6 7.53 -25.83 5.57
N ARG A 7 8.68 -25.38 5.03
CA ARG A 7 9.59 -24.47 5.74
C ARG A 7 8.92 -23.13 6.04
N ALA A 8 8.23 -22.53 5.06
CA ALA A 8 7.52 -21.27 5.25
C ALA A 8 6.44 -21.40 6.34
N LEU A 9 5.65 -22.47 6.33
CA LEU A 9 4.64 -22.76 7.35
C LEU A 9 5.27 -22.91 8.74
N ALA A 10 6.40 -23.64 8.85
CA ALA A 10 7.10 -23.80 10.11
C ALA A 10 7.66 -22.47 10.66
N GLU A 11 8.19 -21.60 9.80
CA GLU A 11 8.69 -20.29 10.22
C GLU A 11 7.55 -19.33 10.61
N LEU A 12 6.49 -19.30 9.80
CA LEU A 12 5.32 -18.44 10.00
C LEU A 12 4.51 -18.87 11.22
N SER A 13 4.39 -20.15 11.55
CA SER A 13 3.65 -20.61 12.74
C SER A 13 4.23 -20.09 14.06
N ARG A 14 5.51 -19.72 14.07
CA ARG A 14 6.18 -19.05 15.21
C ARG A 14 6.18 -17.53 15.12
N THR A 15 5.34 -16.96 14.25
CA THR A 15 5.30 -15.52 13.91
C THR A 15 6.57 -14.98 13.25
N GLY A 16 7.48 -15.86 12.81
CA GLY A 16 8.74 -15.48 12.17
C GLY A 16 8.60 -15.33 10.65
N GLY A 17 9.74 -15.37 9.95
CA GLY A 17 9.80 -15.35 8.49
C GLY A 17 11.23 -15.04 8.03
N GLY A 18 11.95 -16.06 7.58
CA GLY A 18 13.27 -15.89 6.98
C GLY A 18 13.19 -15.22 5.61
N PRO A 19 14.32 -14.73 5.07
CA PRO A 19 14.37 -14.05 3.77
C PRO A 19 13.69 -14.84 2.63
N ASP A 20 13.91 -16.16 2.55
CA ASP A 20 13.31 -17.03 1.52
C ASP A 20 11.79 -17.11 1.66
N THR A 21 11.28 -17.26 2.88
CA THR A 21 9.85 -17.30 3.19
C THR A 21 9.18 -15.98 2.82
N LEU A 22 9.80 -14.86 3.19
CA LEU A 22 9.28 -13.52 2.84
C LEU A 22 9.33 -13.28 1.33
N ALA A 23 10.39 -13.70 0.65
CA ALA A 23 10.50 -13.63 -0.80
C ALA A 23 9.46 -14.50 -1.51
N LEU A 24 9.12 -15.68 -0.96
CA LEU A 24 8.03 -16.53 -1.45
C LEU A 24 6.69 -15.79 -1.38
N LEU A 25 6.36 -15.18 -0.23
CA LEU A 25 5.12 -14.41 -0.07
C LEU A 25 5.07 -13.23 -1.06
N VAL A 26 6.16 -12.47 -1.19
CA VAL A 26 6.23 -11.35 -2.15
C VAL A 26 6.04 -11.84 -3.58
N ARG A 27 6.73 -12.91 -3.97
CA ARG A 27 6.63 -13.47 -5.33
C ARG A 27 5.22 -13.97 -5.64
N ASP A 28 4.56 -14.62 -4.70
CA ASP A 28 3.18 -15.07 -4.86
C ASP A 28 2.24 -13.88 -5.09
N GLN A 29 2.33 -12.85 -4.25
CA GLN A 29 1.49 -11.65 -4.36
C GLN A 29 1.76 -10.88 -5.66
N ASP A 30 3.03 -10.74 -6.06
CA ASP A 30 3.40 -10.15 -7.35
C ASP A 30 2.84 -10.98 -8.52
N THR A 31 2.88 -12.31 -8.44
CA THR A 31 2.36 -13.21 -9.48
C THR A 31 0.85 -13.07 -9.62
N ARG A 32 0.11 -13.11 -8.50
CA ARG A 32 -1.35 -12.88 -8.49
C ARG A 32 -1.70 -11.52 -9.04
N ARG A 33 -0.91 -10.49 -8.72
CA ARG A 33 -1.11 -9.16 -9.27
C ARG A 33 -0.99 -9.14 -10.80
N MET A 34 0.04 -9.78 -11.34
CA MET A 34 0.22 -9.88 -12.79
C MET A 34 -0.90 -10.69 -13.47
N LEU A 35 -1.38 -11.76 -12.83
CA LEU A 35 -2.52 -12.53 -13.33
C LEU A 35 -3.82 -11.72 -13.30
N LEU A 36 -4.06 -10.93 -12.25
CA LEU A 36 -5.21 -10.03 -12.17
C LEU A 36 -5.16 -8.96 -13.26
N LEU A 37 -3.98 -8.36 -13.51
CA LEU A 37 -3.79 -7.40 -14.60
C LEU A 37 -4.04 -8.05 -15.96
N ARG A 38 -3.58 -9.28 -16.16
CA ARG A 38 -3.87 -10.05 -17.37
C ARG A 38 -5.37 -10.27 -17.55
N ALA A 39 -6.08 -10.65 -16.48
CA ALA A 39 -7.52 -10.83 -16.51
C ALA A 39 -8.27 -9.53 -16.87
N VAL A 40 -7.82 -8.36 -16.38
CA VAL A 40 -8.37 -7.06 -16.77
C VAL A 40 -8.19 -6.81 -18.28
N LEU A 41 -7.00 -7.07 -18.83
CA LEU A 41 -6.74 -6.86 -20.25
C LEU A 41 -7.56 -7.81 -21.13
N ASP A 42 -7.64 -9.10 -20.78
CA ASP A 42 -8.44 -10.08 -21.50
C ASP A 42 -9.93 -9.73 -21.43
N ALA A 43 -10.45 -9.34 -20.26
CA ALA A 43 -11.83 -8.92 -20.09
C ALA A 43 -12.15 -7.64 -20.87
N ALA A 44 -11.24 -6.67 -20.93
CA ALA A 44 -11.43 -5.45 -21.72
C ALA A 44 -11.44 -5.73 -23.24
N GLU A 45 -10.62 -6.67 -23.71
CA GLU A 45 -10.60 -7.06 -25.13
C GLU A 45 -11.87 -7.83 -25.51
N GLY A 46 -12.40 -8.66 -24.60
CA GLY A 46 -13.63 -9.46 -24.78
C GLY A 46 -14.95 -8.76 -24.45
N ALA A 47 -14.92 -7.57 -23.83
CA ALA A 47 -16.13 -6.83 -23.46
C ALA A 47 -16.98 -6.42 -24.67
N ASP A 48 -18.24 -6.06 -24.46
CA ASP A 48 -19.08 -5.47 -25.49
C ASP A 48 -18.52 -4.08 -25.89
N PRO A 49 -18.53 -3.69 -27.18
CA PRO A 49 -18.17 -2.34 -27.60
C PRO A 49 -18.94 -1.21 -26.91
N ALA A 50 -20.15 -1.46 -26.40
CA ALA A 50 -20.93 -0.52 -25.60
C ALA A 50 -20.28 -0.26 -24.22
N ASP A 51 -19.76 -1.31 -23.58
CA ASP A 51 -19.14 -1.23 -22.25
C ASP A 51 -17.67 -0.79 -22.34
N CYS A 52 -16.93 -1.34 -23.29
CA CYS A 52 -15.54 -0.98 -23.57
C CYS A 52 -15.37 -0.57 -25.05
N PRO A 53 -15.53 0.73 -25.36
CA PRO A 53 -15.44 1.23 -26.73
C PRO A 53 -14.09 0.93 -27.39
N PRO A 54 -14.02 0.79 -28.73
CA PRO A 54 -12.77 0.53 -29.44
C PRO A 54 -11.64 1.51 -29.14
N ALA A 55 -11.97 2.77 -28.85
CA ALA A 55 -11.01 3.79 -28.44
C ALA A 55 -10.36 3.50 -27.08
N ALA A 56 -11.14 3.00 -26.11
CA ALA A 56 -10.62 2.61 -24.79
C ALA A 56 -9.71 1.38 -24.90
N ARG A 57 -10.07 0.38 -25.71
CA ARG A 57 -9.21 -0.80 -25.97
C ARG A 57 -7.90 -0.42 -26.63
N ARG A 58 -7.95 0.41 -27.68
CA ARG A 58 -6.74 0.92 -28.32
C ARG A 58 -5.85 1.64 -27.31
N ARG A 59 -6.45 2.47 -26.45
CA ARG A 59 -5.71 3.19 -25.41
C ARG A 59 -5.03 2.24 -24.41
N LEU A 60 -5.72 1.20 -23.96
CA LEU A 60 -5.14 0.17 -23.09
C LEU A 60 -3.93 -0.51 -23.73
N ARG A 61 -3.99 -0.83 -25.03
CA ARG A 61 -2.85 -1.42 -25.76
C ARG A 61 -1.68 -0.45 -25.87
N GLU A 62 -1.93 0.83 -26.13
CA GLU A 62 -0.91 1.88 -26.16
C GLU A 62 -0.23 2.05 -24.78
N ASP A 63 -1.01 2.09 -23.69
CA ASP A 63 -0.48 2.19 -22.32
C ASP A 63 0.32 0.93 -21.92
N TRP A 64 -0.13 -0.25 -22.33
CA TRP A 64 0.61 -1.51 -22.11
C TRP A 64 1.93 -1.55 -22.91
N ALA A 65 1.92 -1.06 -24.15
CA ALA A 65 3.13 -0.94 -24.96
C ALA A 65 4.13 0.02 -24.29
N LEU A 66 3.67 1.16 -23.79
CA LEU A 66 4.50 2.13 -23.06
C LEU A 66 5.10 1.53 -21.77
N LEU A 67 4.33 0.74 -21.02
CA LEU A 67 4.83 -0.02 -19.87
C LEU A 67 5.88 -1.06 -20.27
N THR A 68 5.69 -1.74 -21.39
CA THR A 68 6.64 -2.73 -21.91
C THR A 68 7.95 -2.06 -22.32
N GLU A 69 7.91 -0.89 -22.95
CA GLU A 69 9.10 -0.10 -23.25
C GLU A 69 9.80 0.35 -21.97
N ALA A 70 9.05 0.83 -20.97
CA ALA A 70 9.59 1.22 -19.67
C ALA A 70 10.20 0.05 -18.89
N ASP A 71 9.69 -1.17 -19.08
CA ASP A 71 10.25 -2.39 -18.50
C ASP A 71 11.60 -2.74 -19.15
N ARG A 72 11.67 -2.65 -20.49
CA ARG A 72 12.89 -2.95 -21.27
C ARG A 72 14.02 -1.95 -21.05
N ALA A 73 13.69 -0.69 -20.79
CA ALA A 73 14.66 0.38 -20.55
C ALA A 73 15.26 0.37 -19.12
N ALA A 74 14.92 -0.63 -18.30
CA ALA A 74 15.38 -0.66 -16.92
C ALA A 74 16.81 -1.23 -16.79
N ASP A 75 17.68 -0.45 -16.15
CA ASP A 75 19.06 -0.86 -15.86
C ASP A 75 19.24 -1.51 -14.46
N GLY A 76 18.13 -1.73 -13.74
CA GLY A 76 18.12 -2.19 -12.34
C GLY A 76 17.39 -3.52 -12.11
N PRO A 77 17.48 -4.08 -10.89
CA PRO A 77 16.88 -5.38 -10.55
C PRO A 77 15.35 -5.39 -10.63
N ARG A 78 14.70 -4.22 -10.61
CA ARG A 78 13.25 -4.07 -10.81
C ARG A 78 12.99 -2.82 -11.65
N SER A 79 12.28 -2.99 -12.76
CA SER A 79 11.93 -1.88 -13.64
C SER A 79 10.93 -0.92 -13.00
N PRO A 80 10.87 0.35 -13.46
CA PRO A 80 9.81 1.27 -13.07
C PRO A 80 8.41 0.73 -13.39
N ALA A 81 8.24 0.06 -14.53
CA ALA A 81 6.98 -0.57 -14.93
C ALA A 81 6.54 -1.66 -13.94
N ARG A 82 7.40 -2.65 -13.67
CA ARG A 82 7.14 -3.69 -12.67
C ARG A 82 6.83 -3.09 -11.32
N THR A 83 7.61 -2.09 -10.88
CA THR A 83 7.40 -1.41 -9.59
C THR A 83 6.01 -0.77 -9.48
N ARG A 84 5.48 -0.16 -10.57
CA ARG A 84 4.13 0.41 -10.59
C ARG A 84 3.04 -0.67 -10.67
N LEU A 85 3.23 -1.69 -11.50
CA LEU A 85 2.22 -2.75 -11.68
C LEU A 85 2.03 -3.60 -10.42
N THR A 86 3.08 -3.78 -9.62
CA THR A 86 3.01 -4.49 -8.33
C THR A 86 2.86 -3.56 -7.13
N TYR A 87 2.68 -2.26 -7.34
CA TYR A 87 2.49 -1.31 -6.25
C TYR A 87 1.19 -1.64 -5.49
N PRO A 88 1.11 -1.47 -4.15
CA PRO A 88 -0.02 -1.98 -3.36
C PRO A 88 -1.40 -1.61 -3.94
N PHE A 89 -1.58 -0.35 -4.33
CA PHE A 89 -2.87 0.19 -4.80
C PHE A 89 -3.28 -0.18 -6.23
N THR A 90 -2.38 -0.76 -7.02
CA THR A 90 -2.74 -1.35 -8.32
C THR A 90 -3.70 -2.54 -8.16
N GLY A 91 -3.76 -3.16 -6.98
CA GLY A 91 -4.61 -4.33 -6.71
C GLY A 91 -6.07 -3.98 -6.52
N PRO A 92 -6.41 -3.08 -5.56
CA PRO A 92 -7.76 -2.55 -5.46
C PRO A 92 -8.26 -1.97 -6.79
N TRP A 93 -7.41 -1.22 -7.51
CA TRP A 93 -7.74 -0.70 -8.84
C TRP A 93 -8.08 -1.82 -9.83
N ALA A 94 -7.18 -2.80 -10.01
CA ALA A 94 -7.40 -3.87 -10.98
C ALA A 94 -8.63 -4.73 -10.64
N ARG A 95 -8.93 -4.94 -9.35
CA ARG A 95 -10.17 -5.61 -8.91
C ARG A 95 -11.41 -4.79 -9.28
N ARG A 96 -11.37 -3.47 -9.16
CA ARG A 96 -12.48 -2.58 -9.57
C ARG A 96 -12.68 -2.60 -11.09
N CYS A 97 -11.61 -2.49 -11.86
CA CYS A 97 -11.65 -2.65 -13.31
C CYS A 97 -12.29 -3.99 -13.71
N LEU A 98 -11.82 -5.10 -13.13
CA LEU A 98 -12.35 -6.41 -13.46
C LEU A 98 -13.83 -6.53 -13.09
N THR A 99 -14.22 -6.05 -11.91
CA THR A 99 -15.63 -6.03 -11.48
C THR A 99 -16.50 -5.24 -12.45
N ALA A 100 -16.04 -4.05 -12.87
CA ALA A 100 -16.75 -3.19 -13.82
C ALA A 100 -16.86 -3.80 -15.23
N LEU A 101 -15.87 -4.62 -15.63
CA LEU A 101 -15.88 -5.33 -16.91
C LEU A 101 -16.74 -6.60 -16.90
N THR A 102 -16.95 -7.22 -15.74
CA THR A 102 -17.69 -8.50 -15.63
C THR A 102 -19.08 -8.35 -15.03
N THR A 103 -19.44 -7.16 -14.52
CA THR A 103 -20.69 -6.93 -13.80
C THR A 103 -21.45 -5.74 -14.41
N PRO A 104 -22.63 -5.94 -15.02
CA PRO A 104 -23.37 -4.91 -15.77
C PRO A 104 -23.66 -3.62 -14.98
N ASP A 105 -24.01 -3.74 -13.69
CA ASP A 105 -24.45 -2.59 -12.86
C ASP A 105 -23.33 -1.59 -12.52
N THR A 106 -22.08 -1.88 -12.87
CA THR A 106 -20.91 -1.04 -12.54
C THR A 106 -20.17 -0.48 -13.76
N ALA A 107 -20.69 -0.70 -14.97
CA ALA A 107 -20.04 -0.31 -16.23
C ALA A 107 -19.81 1.22 -16.37
N GLY A 108 -20.67 2.04 -15.75
CA GLY A 108 -20.57 3.51 -15.81
C GLY A 108 -19.28 4.10 -15.21
N GLU A 109 -18.60 3.39 -14.30
CA GLU A 109 -17.34 3.83 -13.70
C GLU A 109 -16.11 3.47 -14.55
N LEU A 110 -16.25 2.49 -15.46
CA LEU A 110 -15.13 1.89 -16.19
C LEU A 110 -14.23 2.90 -16.91
N PRO A 111 -14.73 3.95 -17.60
CA PRO A 111 -13.85 4.90 -18.26
C PRO A 111 -12.86 5.60 -17.31
N LEU A 112 -13.31 5.94 -16.10
CA LEU A 112 -12.46 6.57 -15.08
C LEU A 112 -11.48 5.58 -14.46
N GLU A 113 -11.87 4.32 -14.33
CA GLU A 113 -10.99 3.26 -13.83
C GLU A 113 -9.88 2.96 -14.85
N LEU A 114 -10.21 2.84 -16.15
CA LEU A 114 -9.21 2.64 -17.21
C LEU A 114 -8.29 3.85 -17.37
N ALA A 115 -8.77 5.07 -17.14
CA ALA A 115 -7.94 6.28 -17.21
C ALA A 115 -6.80 6.29 -16.18
N TYR A 116 -6.94 5.60 -15.04
CA TYR A 116 -5.84 5.47 -14.08
C TYR A 116 -4.71 4.59 -14.62
N PHE A 117 -4.99 3.63 -15.51
CA PHE A 117 -3.95 2.83 -16.16
C PHE A 117 -3.01 3.68 -17.01
N SER A 118 -3.57 4.68 -17.71
CA SER A 118 -2.81 5.68 -18.45
C SER A 118 -1.85 6.47 -17.56
N ALA A 119 -2.28 6.81 -16.34
CA ALA A 119 -1.43 7.48 -15.37
C ALA A 119 -0.31 6.58 -14.84
N LEU A 120 -0.58 5.28 -14.62
CA LEU A 120 0.43 4.29 -14.26
C LEU A 120 1.50 4.14 -15.35
N ALA A 121 1.08 4.04 -16.61
CA ALA A 121 1.98 3.92 -17.76
C ALA A 121 2.84 5.18 -17.93
N ALA A 122 2.23 6.36 -17.87
CA ALA A 122 2.96 7.64 -17.96
C ALA A 122 3.97 7.82 -16.82
N ALA A 123 3.61 7.47 -15.58
CA ALA A 123 4.53 7.55 -14.45
C ALA A 123 5.70 6.56 -14.58
N ALA A 124 5.43 5.32 -15.02
CA ALA A 124 6.46 4.31 -15.26
C ALA A 124 7.45 4.75 -16.36
N ALA A 125 6.93 5.24 -17.49
CA ALA A 125 7.75 5.73 -18.60
C ALA A 125 8.59 6.96 -18.22
N ALA A 126 8.01 7.89 -17.44
CA ALA A 126 8.75 9.05 -16.95
C ALA A 126 9.91 8.62 -16.03
N ARG A 127 9.66 7.67 -15.12
CA ARG A 127 10.67 7.08 -14.24
C ARG A 127 11.74 6.28 -14.99
N ALA A 128 11.39 5.68 -16.13
CA ALA A 128 12.33 5.02 -17.03
C ALA A 128 13.08 6.00 -17.95
N GLY A 129 12.84 7.31 -17.83
CA GLY A 129 13.52 8.32 -18.66
C GLY A 129 13.02 8.41 -20.10
N LEU A 130 11.95 7.68 -20.46
CA LEU A 130 11.48 7.57 -21.84
C LEU A 130 10.78 8.86 -22.29
N PRO A 131 11.06 9.36 -23.51
CA PRO A 131 10.29 10.44 -24.09
C PRO A 131 8.91 9.92 -24.53
N PHE A 132 7.83 10.59 -24.14
CA PHE A 132 6.48 10.25 -24.59
C PHE A 132 5.58 11.49 -24.63
N SER A 133 4.46 11.38 -25.35
CA SER A 133 3.33 12.31 -25.26
C SER A 133 2.03 11.52 -25.18
N THR A 134 1.16 11.87 -24.24
CA THR A 134 -0.11 11.17 -24.06
C THR A 134 -1.17 12.04 -23.38
N GLY A 135 -2.44 11.78 -23.64
CA GLY A 135 -3.55 12.42 -22.92
C GLY A 135 -3.89 11.65 -21.64
N LEU A 136 -4.07 12.32 -20.52
CA LEU A 136 -4.52 11.74 -19.25
C LEU A 136 -5.84 12.38 -18.82
N THR A 137 -6.58 11.71 -17.94
CA THR A 137 -7.84 12.23 -17.40
C THR A 137 -7.69 12.48 -15.91
N ALA A 138 -7.92 13.73 -15.50
CA ALA A 138 -8.11 14.09 -14.10
C ALA A 138 -9.49 13.60 -13.62
N ARG A 139 -9.54 12.98 -12.44
CA ARG A 139 -10.78 12.57 -11.75
C ARG A 139 -11.11 13.61 -10.69
N ASP A 140 -12.32 14.17 -10.75
CA ASP A 140 -12.79 15.21 -9.81
C ASP A 140 -11.79 16.35 -9.64
N GLY A 141 -11.26 16.81 -10.77
CA GLY A 141 -10.27 17.88 -10.81
C GLY A 141 -8.85 17.51 -10.39
N LEU A 142 -8.58 16.24 -10.06
CA LEU A 142 -7.26 15.75 -9.64
C LEU A 142 -6.69 14.76 -10.67
N LEU A 143 -5.51 15.07 -11.21
CA LEU A 143 -4.72 14.11 -11.97
C LEU A 143 -3.62 13.56 -11.06
N CYS A 144 -3.79 12.32 -10.60
CA CYS A 144 -2.76 11.61 -9.85
C CYS A 144 -1.78 10.94 -10.81
N LEU A 145 -0.48 11.19 -10.61
CA LEU A 145 0.61 10.49 -11.27
C LEU A 145 1.35 9.67 -10.20
N PRO A 146 1.07 8.35 -10.08
CA PRO A 146 1.59 7.53 -8.99
C PRO A 146 3.10 7.63 -8.83
N SER A 147 3.59 7.78 -7.59
CA SER A 147 4.98 8.09 -7.20
C SER A 147 5.53 9.47 -7.56
N LEU A 148 4.81 10.31 -8.31
CA LEU A 148 5.28 11.64 -8.71
C LEU A 148 4.57 12.73 -7.92
N GLY A 149 3.23 12.73 -7.92
CA GLY A 149 2.42 13.76 -7.30
C GLY A 149 1.04 13.89 -7.93
N VAL A 150 0.32 14.95 -7.56
CA VAL A 150 -1.03 15.26 -8.04
C VAL A 150 -1.07 16.67 -8.61
N LEU A 151 -1.68 16.80 -9.80
CA LEU A 151 -2.06 18.08 -10.38
C LEU A 151 -3.52 18.41 -10.02
N ARG A 152 -3.73 19.55 -9.36
CA ARG A 152 -5.05 20.16 -9.16
C ARG A 152 -5.42 21.03 -10.35
N THR A 153 -6.52 20.72 -11.00
CA THR A 153 -7.01 21.49 -12.15
C THR A 153 -7.85 22.69 -11.73
N GLY A 154 -8.40 22.72 -10.51
CA GLY A 154 -9.33 23.79 -10.10
C GLY A 154 -10.68 23.74 -10.81
N ARG A 155 -11.04 22.59 -11.41
CA ARG A 155 -12.36 22.31 -11.97
C ARG A 155 -12.99 21.13 -11.22
N THR A 156 -14.31 21.10 -11.16
CA THR A 156 -15.06 19.89 -10.75
C THR A 156 -15.23 18.95 -11.94
N GLY A 157 -15.27 17.64 -11.68
CA GLY A 157 -15.44 16.60 -12.70
C GLY A 157 -14.19 16.26 -13.50
N SER A 158 -14.39 15.49 -14.58
CA SER A 158 -13.32 14.97 -15.43
C SER A 158 -12.70 16.02 -16.34
N ALA A 159 -11.37 16.02 -16.49
CA ALA A 159 -10.66 16.92 -17.40
C ALA A 159 -9.51 16.23 -18.14
N ALA A 160 -9.43 16.45 -19.45
CA ALA A 160 -8.31 15.96 -20.26
C ALA A 160 -7.07 16.84 -20.08
N ILE A 161 -5.91 16.21 -19.88
CA ILE A 161 -4.61 16.84 -19.67
C ILE A 161 -3.61 16.19 -20.64
N GLU A 162 -3.01 16.98 -21.52
CA GLU A 162 -1.90 16.47 -22.35
C GLU A 162 -0.63 16.46 -21.51
N VAL A 163 0.07 15.33 -21.49
CA VAL A 163 1.31 15.14 -20.74
C VAL A 163 2.42 14.75 -21.69
N ARG A 164 3.50 15.51 -21.66
CA ARG A 164 4.72 15.23 -22.42
C ARG A 164 5.92 15.07 -21.48
N HIS A 165 6.66 13.99 -21.62
CA HIS A 165 7.95 13.81 -20.95
C HIS A 165 9.09 13.98 -21.94
N LYS A 166 10.09 14.80 -21.58
CA LYS A 166 11.35 14.92 -22.31
C LYS A 166 12.45 15.42 -21.37
N ASN A 167 13.63 14.80 -21.40
CA ASN A 167 14.81 15.20 -20.63
C ASN A 167 14.54 15.35 -19.11
N GLY A 168 13.85 14.37 -18.50
CA GLY A 168 13.55 14.37 -17.07
C GLY A 168 12.49 15.38 -16.62
N ARG A 169 11.81 16.04 -17.56
CA ARG A 169 10.78 17.05 -17.32
C ARG A 169 9.45 16.62 -17.92
N LEU A 170 8.41 16.63 -17.09
CA LEU A 170 7.01 16.53 -17.52
C LEU A 170 6.45 17.93 -17.75
N THR A 171 5.74 18.10 -18.86
CA THR A 171 4.91 19.26 -19.14
C THR A 171 3.46 18.80 -19.18
N LEU A 172 2.63 19.33 -18.28
CA LEU A 172 1.20 19.06 -18.21
C LEU A 172 0.45 20.27 -18.77
N ARG A 173 -0.34 20.04 -19.83
CA ARG A 173 -1.06 21.09 -20.55
C ARG A 173 -2.55 20.87 -20.46
N ARG A 174 -3.26 21.96 -20.24
CA ARG A 174 -4.72 22.01 -20.30
C ARG A 174 -5.13 23.23 -21.10
N ARG A 175 -6.13 23.06 -21.97
CA ARG A 175 -6.73 24.18 -22.70
C ARG A 175 -7.20 25.28 -21.72
N GLY A 176 -6.78 26.52 -21.97
CA GLY A 176 -7.16 27.68 -21.17
C GLY A 176 -6.49 27.76 -19.79
N ALA A 177 -5.35 27.10 -19.58
CA ALA A 177 -4.54 27.25 -18.37
C ALA A 177 -3.05 27.29 -18.73
N SER A 178 -2.24 27.83 -17.82
CA SER A 178 -0.78 27.81 -17.96
C SER A 178 -0.24 26.38 -17.86
N ASP A 179 0.77 26.08 -18.66
CA ASP A 179 1.52 24.82 -18.59
C ASP A 179 2.12 24.64 -17.18
N VAL A 180 2.01 23.42 -16.65
CA VAL A 180 2.70 23.02 -15.41
C VAL A 180 3.92 22.19 -15.77
N HIS A 181 5.08 22.61 -15.29
CA HIS A 181 6.34 21.89 -15.50
C HIS A 181 6.75 21.18 -14.21
N VAL A 182 6.99 19.88 -14.30
CA VAL A 182 7.34 19.02 -13.17
C VAL A 182 8.68 18.35 -13.47
N ARG A 183 9.60 18.37 -12.50
CA ARG A 183 10.91 17.71 -12.60
C ARG A 183 10.97 16.55 -11.62
N LEU A 184 11.31 15.37 -12.12
CA LEU A 184 11.33 14.15 -11.32
C LEU A 184 12.47 14.22 -10.28
N GLU A 185 12.17 13.81 -9.05
CA GLU A 185 13.17 13.60 -8.00
C GLU A 185 13.66 12.14 -8.04
N GLN A 186 14.76 11.80 -7.38
CA GLN A 186 15.20 10.40 -7.33
C GLN A 186 14.28 9.57 -6.42
N GLY A 187 13.85 8.40 -6.90
CA GLY A 187 12.95 7.51 -6.15
C GLY A 187 11.48 7.93 -6.18
N VAL A 188 11.04 8.73 -5.21
CA VAL A 188 9.64 9.16 -5.00
C VAL A 188 9.58 10.68 -5.01
N GLY A 189 8.51 11.23 -5.58
CA GLY A 189 8.30 12.66 -5.65
C GLY A 189 8.76 13.27 -6.97
N ALA A 190 8.23 14.46 -7.24
CA ALA A 190 8.61 15.30 -8.34
C ALA A 190 8.28 16.75 -7.98
N TRP A 191 9.19 17.66 -8.28
CA TRP A 191 9.09 19.06 -7.87
C TRP A 191 8.48 19.95 -8.97
N SER A 192 7.70 20.94 -8.56
CA SER A 192 7.24 22.05 -9.39
C SER A 192 7.05 23.30 -8.54
N GLY A 193 7.32 24.47 -9.13
CA GLY A 193 6.96 25.76 -8.52
C GLY A 193 5.48 26.14 -8.70
N ALA A 194 4.70 25.34 -9.45
CA ALA A 194 3.29 25.62 -9.67
C ALA A 194 2.43 25.30 -8.42
N PRO A 195 1.61 26.23 -7.90
CA PRO A 195 0.75 25.98 -6.73
C PRO A 195 -0.28 24.86 -6.94
N ALA A 196 -0.61 24.57 -8.19
CA ALA A 196 -1.49 23.49 -8.61
C ALA A 196 -0.87 22.10 -8.43
N TRP A 197 0.44 22.00 -8.22
CA TRP A 197 1.15 20.72 -8.06
C TRP A 197 1.35 20.38 -6.59
N THR A 198 1.06 19.14 -6.21
CA THR A 198 1.42 18.57 -4.90
C THR A 198 2.36 17.39 -5.12
N PRO A 199 3.62 17.47 -4.66
CA PRO A 199 4.57 16.37 -4.80
C PRO A 199 4.15 15.15 -3.96
N ALA A 200 4.45 13.96 -4.46
CA ALA A 200 4.45 12.75 -3.63
C ALA A 200 5.66 12.79 -2.69
N HIS A 201 5.55 12.16 -1.53
CA HIS A 201 6.62 12.17 -0.53
C HIS A 201 6.98 10.77 -0.04
N ALA A 202 8.18 10.65 0.52
CA ALA A 202 8.66 9.44 1.14
C ALA A 202 9.43 9.77 2.42
N LEU A 203 9.42 8.81 3.34
CA LEU A 203 10.36 8.76 4.44
C LEU A 203 11.70 8.19 3.93
N PRO A 204 12.83 8.54 4.57
CA PRO A 204 14.11 7.93 4.26
C PRO A 204 14.05 6.39 4.35
N GLY A 205 14.97 5.70 3.68
CA GLY A 205 15.10 4.26 3.85
C GLY A 205 15.27 3.87 5.33
N LEU A 206 14.68 2.75 5.73
CA LEU A 206 14.71 2.30 7.12
C LEU A 206 16.14 1.99 7.60
N LEU A 207 17.03 1.63 6.67
CA LEU A 207 18.46 1.49 6.88
C LEU A 207 19.22 2.44 5.95
N PRO A 208 20.47 2.83 6.29
CA PRO A 208 21.34 3.55 5.37
C PRO A 208 21.46 2.83 4.02
N GLY A 209 21.25 3.55 2.92
CA GLY A 209 21.29 2.99 1.57
C GLY A 209 20.04 2.20 1.13
N ALA A 210 19.07 1.97 2.02
CA ALA A 210 17.80 1.37 1.64
C ALA A 210 16.91 2.35 0.84
N ALA A 211 16.00 1.80 0.03
CA ALA A 211 15.05 2.59 -0.73
C ALA A 211 14.14 3.42 0.21
N PRO A 212 13.79 4.67 -0.16
CA PRO A 212 12.79 5.47 0.55
C PRO A 212 11.45 4.74 0.65
N VAL A 213 10.73 4.98 1.76
CA VAL A 213 9.39 4.41 1.98
C VAL A 213 8.34 5.48 1.64
N PRO A 214 7.54 5.31 0.57
CA PRO A 214 6.48 6.26 0.24
C PRO A 214 5.54 6.51 1.42
N LEU A 215 5.24 7.78 1.66
CA LEU A 215 4.14 8.21 2.51
C LEU A 215 2.98 8.55 1.57
N ASP A 216 2.17 7.57 1.22
CA ASP A 216 1.21 7.62 0.12
C ASP A 216 -0.15 8.15 0.57
N ASP A 217 -0.29 9.47 0.49
CA ASP A 217 -1.47 10.25 0.80
C ASP A 217 -2.26 10.69 -0.45
N LEU A 218 -1.77 10.35 -1.65
CA LEU A 218 -2.25 10.91 -2.91
C LEU A 218 -2.97 9.90 -3.80
N ASP A 219 -2.70 8.60 -3.66
CA ASP A 219 -3.30 7.60 -4.54
C ASP A 219 -4.84 7.49 -4.31
N PRO A 220 -5.66 7.53 -5.37
CA PRO A 220 -7.12 7.46 -5.24
C PRO A 220 -7.63 6.10 -4.73
N TYR A 221 -6.85 5.03 -4.84
CA TYR A 221 -7.23 3.68 -4.39
C TYR A 221 -6.73 3.35 -2.97
N ARG A 222 -6.15 4.33 -2.26
CA ARG A 222 -5.77 4.18 -0.84
C ARG A 222 -6.99 4.04 0.07
N THR A 223 -8.11 4.65 -0.29
CA THR A 223 -9.38 4.60 0.44
C THR A 223 -10.18 3.37 0.00
N PRO A 224 -10.68 2.52 0.92
CA PRO A 224 -11.55 1.41 0.57
C PRO A 224 -12.92 1.92 0.09
N PRO A 225 -13.50 1.33 -0.97
CA PRO A 225 -14.81 1.75 -1.50
C PRO A 225 -15.97 1.33 -0.59
N ARG A 226 -15.83 0.20 0.12
CA ARG A 226 -16.79 -0.29 1.11
C ARG A 226 -16.27 0.06 2.49
N ASP A 227 -17.06 0.83 3.23
CA ASP A 227 -16.72 1.39 4.55
C ASP A 227 -15.67 2.53 4.54
N PRO A 228 -15.95 3.66 3.85
CA PRO A 228 -15.12 4.87 3.95
C PRO A 228 -15.08 5.47 5.37
N GLY A 229 -15.92 4.99 6.30
CA GLY A 229 -15.93 5.41 7.71
C GLY A 229 -14.97 4.61 8.61
N ARG A 230 -14.51 3.42 8.17
CA ARG A 230 -13.59 2.57 8.96
C ARG A 230 -12.29 3.26 9.32
N PHE A 231 -11.78 4.06 8.39
CA PHE A 231 -10.55 4.83 8.55
C PHE A 231 -10.81 6.27 8.18
N ALA A 232 -10.46 7.20 9.07
CA ALA A 232 -10.44 8.61 8.72
C ALA A 232 -9.16 8.87 7.90
N PHE A 233 -9.30 9.23 6.64
CA PHE A 233 -8.16 9.61 5.80
C PHE A 233 -7.91 11.12 5.91
N GLY A 234 -6.65 11.54 5.81
CA GLY A 234 -6.32 12.96 5.66
C GLY A 234 -7.04 13.56 4.44
N GLY A 235 -7.45 14.83 4.55
CA GLY A 235 -8.14 15.55 3.48
C GLY A 235 -7.31 15.64 2.19
N ALA A 236 -7.93 16.13 1.10
CA ALA A 236 -7.33 16.20 -0.24
C ALA A 236 -6.04 17.04 -0.37
N GLY A 237 -5.59 17.68 0.71
CA GLY A 237 -4.31 18.41 0.81
C GLY A 237 -3.11 17.56 1.21
N GLY A 238 -3.31 16.30 1.62
CA GLY A 238 -2.22 15.47 2.16
C GLY A 238 -1.80 15.88 3.58
N PRO A 239 -0.79 15.22 4.17
CA PRO A 239 -0.24 15.62 5.47
C PRO A 239 0.45 16.97 5.32
N ASP A 240 0.13 17.88 6.24
CA ASP A 240 0.79 19.18 6.31
C ASP A 240 2.27 19.04 6.71
N HIS A 241 3.02 20.15 6.70
CA HIS A 241 4.43 20.13 7.10
C HIS A 241 4.65 19.61 8.53
N ALA A 242 3.71 19.87 9.45
CA ALA A 242 3.82 19.42 10.83
C ALA A 242 3.58 17.91 10.95
N GLU A 243 2.62 17.36 10.21
CA GLU A 243 2.36 15.93 10.13
C GLU A 243 3.52 15.17 9.49
N ARG A 244 4.08 15.70 8.39
CA ARG A 244 5.30 15.14 7.78
C ARG A 244 6.45 15.10 8.78
N LYS A 245 6.62 16.17 9.57
CA LYS A 245 7.63 16.22 10.63
C LYS A 245 7.35 15.17 11.72
N ARG A 246 6.11 14.97 12.14
CA ARG A 246 5.74 13.92 13.11
C ARG A 246 6.01 12.52 12.57
N TRP A 247 5.72 12.27 11.30
CA TRP A 247 6.07 11.01 10.64
C TRP A 247 7.57 10.77 10.62
N LEU A 248 8.37 11.78 10.26
CA LEU A 248 9.83 11.68 10.34
C LEU A 248 10.31 11.48 11.78
N GLN A 249 9.64 12.17 12.73
CA GLN A 249 9.61 11.96 14.18
C GLN A 249 9.64 10.49 14.57
N ALA A 250 8.53 9.82 14.29
CA ALA A 250 8.30 8.42 14.60
C ALA A 250 9.22 7.50 13.79
N TRP A 251 9.47 7.80 12.51
CA TRP A 251 10.32 6.99 11.66
C TRP A 251 11.77 6.92 12.18
N SER A 252 12.29 8.05 12.68
CA SER A 252 13.64 8.19 13.19
C SER A 252 13.83 7.37 14.47
N GLY A 253 14.50 6.21 14.36
CA GLY A 253 14.71 5.27 15.47
C GLY A 253 13.85 4.01 15.41
N THR A 254 12.91 3.93 14.46
CA THR A 254 12.06 2.73 14.29
C THR A 254 12.90 1.49 13.97
N ALA A 255 13.94 1.62 13.15
CA ALA A 255 14.82 0.50 12.82
C ALA A 255 15.51 -0.09 14.05
N GLN A 256 15.97 0.77 14.98
CA GLN A 256 16.58 0.32 16.22
C GLN A 256 15.54 -0.36 17.12
N ALA A 257 14.37 0.25 17.29
CA ALA A 257 13.30 -0.34 18.09
C ALA A 257 12.83 -1.71 17.55
N LEU A 258 12.79 -1.89 16.23
CA LEU A 258 12.53 -3.20 15.61
C LEU A 258 13.63 -4.22 15.95
N ARG A 259 14.91 -3.85 15.83
CA ARG A 259 16.04 -4.74 16.17
C ARG A 259 16.05 -5.15 17.64
N THR A 260 15.75 -4.21 18.54
CA THR A 260 15.62 -4.49 19.97
C THR A 260 14.60 -5.61 20.23
N GLY A 261 13.47 -5.60 19.51
CA GLY A 261 12.46 -6.64 19.59
C GLY A 261 12.71 -7.85 18.68
N GLY A 262 13.92 -8.01 18.12
CA GLY A 262 14.37 -9.12 17.29
C GLY A 262 14.70 -8.72 15.85
N GLU A 263 15.87 -9.16 15.34
CA GLU A 263 16.33 -8.90 13.97
C GLU A 263 15.31 -9.33 12.89
N GLN A 264 14.50 -10.36 13.16
CA GLN A 264 13.46 -10.78 12.22
C GLN A 264 12.41 -9.68 11.99
N ARG A 265 12.09 -8.85 13.00
CA ARG A 265 11.10 -7.77 12.86
C ARG A 265 11.57 -6.68 11.91
N LEU A 266 12.87 -6.38 11.92
CA LEU A 266 13.47 -5.48 10.95
C LEU A 266 13.47 -6.11 9.55
N THR A 267 13.85 -7.38 9.42
CA THR A 267 13.88 -8.10 8.13
C THR A 267 12.48 -8.18 7.50
N GLU A 268 11.46 -8.54 8.29
CA GLU A 268 10.05 -8.54 7.90
C GLU A 268 9.63 -7.17 7.37
N THR A 269 9.97 -6.10 8.10
CA THR A 269 9.61 -4.73 7.71
C THR A 269 10.25 -4.33 6.38
N ILE A 270 11.54 -4.57 6.21
CA ILE A 270 12.27 -4.23 4.97
C ILE A 270 11.73 -5.03 3.78
N ALA A 271 11.44 -6.31 3.98
CA ALA A 271 11.00 -7.19 2.90
C ALA A 271 9.59 -6.87 2.41
N LEU A 272 8.68 -6.51 3.33
CA LEU A 272 7.24 -6.49 3.08
C LEU A 272 6.62 -5.09 3.04
N LEU A 273 7.16 -4.10 3.75
CA LEU A 273 6.63 -2.73 3.71
C LEU A 273 6.92 -2.09 2.34
N ARG A 274 5.86 -1.57 1.70
CA ARG A 274 5.93 -0.91 0.38
C ARG A 274 5.49 0.54 0.43
N CYS A 275 4.58 0.89 1.33
CA CYS A 275 4.24 2.29 1.63
C CYS A 275 3.55 2.40 3.00
N LEU A 276 3.59 3.61 3.55
CA LEU A 276 2.79 4.05 4.68
C LEU A 276 1.69 4.99 4.17
N VAL A 277 0.48 4.84 4.69
CA VAL A 277 -0.70 5.61 4.27
C VAL A 277 -1.19 6.40 5.48
N PRO A 278 -1.00 7.73 5.50
CA PRO A 278 -1.43 8.54 6.62
C PRO A 278 -2.94 8.49 6.82
N LEU A 279 -3.35 8.21 8.06
CA LEU A 279 -4.72 8.35 8.52
C LEU A 279 -4.84 9.60 9.41
N ALA A 280 -5.98 10.27 9.30
CA ALA A 280 -6.42 11.22 10.30
C ALA A 280 -6.79 10.49 11.60
N PRO A 281 -6.63 11.13 12.78
CA PRO A 281 -7.11 10.57 14.03
C PRO A 281 -8.61 10.23 13.97
N PRO A 282 -9.07 9.15 14.63
CA PRO A 282 -10.48 8.81 14.70
C PRO A 282 -11.32 9.97 15.25
N PRO A 283 -12.52 10.24 14.71
CA PRO A 283 -13.43 11.25 15.26
C PRO A 283 -13.71 11.01 16.74
N GLY A 284 -13.79 12.08 17.55
CA GLY A 284 -14.09 12.00 18.98
C GLY A 284 -12.94 11.49 19.87
N SER A 285 -11.73 11.33 19.33
CA SER A 285 -10.56 10.88 20.08
C SER A 285 -9.67 12.01 20.63
N ASP A 286 -10.10 13.27 20.53
CA ASP A 286 -9.32 14.48 20.89
C ASP A 286 -7.89 14.49 20.30
N GLY A 287 -7.73 13.90 19.11
CA GLY A 287 -6.44 13.76 18.42
C GLY A 287 -5.49 12.72 19.04
N ARG A 288 -5.95 11.93 20.02
CA ARG A 288 -5.16 10.91 20.74
C ARG A 288 -5.46 9.47 20.31
N GLY A 289 -6.49 9.26 19.49
CA GLY A 289 -6.85 7.93 19.00
C GLY A 289 -5.80 7.38 18.04
N SER A 290 -5.42 6.11 18.22
CA SER A 290 -4.56 5.38 17.30
C SER A 290 -5.38 4.44 16.43
N SER A 291 -5.13 4.43 15.13
CA SER A 291 -5.70 3.46 14.20
C SER A 291 -4.64 3.00 13.22
N SER A 292 -4.54 1.70 13.01
CA SER A 292 -3.72 1.10 11.96
C SER A 292 -4.47 -0.03 11.27
N GLY A 293 -4.00 -0.39 10.08
CA GLY A 293 -4.53 -1.54 9.38
C GLY A 293 -3.80 -1.84 8.09
N THR A 294 -4.05 -3.04 7.59
CA THR A 294 -3.62 -3.54 6.30
C THR A 294 -4.83 -4.01 5.50
N ARG A 295 -4.68 -4.11 4.18
CA ARG A 295 -5.72 -4.63 3.28
C ARG A 295 -5.15 -5.75 2.44
N ARG A 296 -5.89 -6.85 2.31
CA ARG A 296 -5.46 -8.04 1.55
C ARG A 296 -5.15 -7.70 0.10
N GLU A 297 -6.01 -6.91 -0.53
CA GLU A 297 -5.87 -6.47 -1.90
C GLU A 297 -4.70 -5.49 -2.12
N ALA A 298 -4.21 -4.83 -1.07
CA ALA A 298 -3.13 -3.84 -1.11
C ALA A 298 -1.90 -4.30 -0.31
N PHE A 299 -1.42 -5.51 -0.63
CA PHE A 299 -0.24 -6.12 -0.01
C PHE A 299 0.95 -5.15 0.11
N GLY A 300 1.46 -4.97 1.33
CA GLY A 300 2.60 -4.09 1.65
C GLY A 300 2.23 -2.62 1.93
N ALA A 301 0.96 -2.22 1.80
CA ALA A 301 0.50 -0.91 2.28
C ALA A 301 0.05 -1.00 3.74
N LEU A 302 0.63 -0.15 4.59
CA LEU A 302 0.24 -0.01 6.00
C LEU A 302 -0.46 1.34 6.18
N LEU A 303 -1.71 1.31 6.60
CA LEU A 303 -2.48 2.49 6.97
C LEU A 303 -2.27 2.75 8.45
N SER A 304 -1.96 3.99 8.83
CA SER A 304 -1.79 4.33 10.24
C SER A 304 -1.99 5.82 10.49
N THR A 305 -2.60 6.15 11.63
CA THR A 305 -2.40 7.45 12.28
C THR A 305 -0.93 7.58 12.65
N THR A 306 -0.37 8.79 12.65
CA THR A 306 1.06 8.96 12.99
C THR A 306 1.33 8.48 14.42
N PRO A 307 2.18 7.46 14.66
CA PRO A 307 2.47 7.03 16.02
C PRO A 307 3.28 8.08 16.79
N ALA A 308 3.09 8.15 18.10
CA ALA A 308 3.71 9.20 18.92
C ALA A 308 5.23 9.04 19.08
N THR A 309 5.75 7.81 18.96
CA THR A 309 7.17 7.50 19.19
C THR A 309 7.68 6.44 18.21
N PRO A 310 9.01 6.33 18.02
CA PRO A 310 9.59 5.28 17.18
C PRO A 310 9.29 3.87 17.64
N THR A 311 9.15 3.63 18.95
CA THR A 311 8.75 2.31 19.42
C THR A 311 7.26 2.02 19.23
N ALA A 312 6.40 3.04 19.34
CA ALA A 312 5.00 2.86 18.99
C ALA A 312 4.85 2.52 17.50
N LEU A 313 5.63 3.15 16.62
CA LEU A 313 5.67 2.80 15.21
C LEU A 313 6.25 1.41 14.97
N ALA A 314 7.33 1.02 15.67
CA ALA A 314 7.87 -0.33 15.58
C ALA A 314 6.84 -1.40 15.98
N ALA A 315 6.12 -1.21 17.11
CA ALA A 315 5.06 -2.12 17.51
C ALA A 315 3.91 -2.17 16.48
N THR A 316 3.53 -1.02 15.92
CA THR A 316 2.52 -0.96 14.84
C THR A 316 2.98 -1.76 13.61
N LEU A 317 4.25 -1.61 13.21
CA LEU A 317 4.82 -2.37 12.10
C LEU A 317 4.84 -3.88 12.39
N VAL A 318 5.23 -4.31 13.60
CA VAL A 318 5.20 -5.72 13.99
C VAL A 318 3.78 -6.28 13.88
N HIS A 319 2.78 -5.57 14.40
CA HIS A 319 1.37 -5.94 14.35
C HIS A 319 0.91 -6.14 12.90
N GLU A 320 1.04 -5.09 12.09
CA GLU A 320 0.50 -5.05 10.74
C GLU A 320 1.25 -5.99 9.78
N MET A 321 2.53 -6.24 10.03
CA MET A 321 3.28 -7.20 9.24
C MET A 321 2.81 -8.64 9.48
N GLN A 322 2.33 -8.97 10.67
CA GLN A 322 1.71 -10.28 10.90
C GLN A 322 0.41 -10.44 10.13
N HIS A 323 -0.44 -9.41 10.10
CA HIS A 323 -1.64 -9.42 9.25
C HIS A 323 -1.29 -9.59 7.77
N THR A 324 -0.27 -8.88 7.31
CA THR A 324 0.23 -8.96 5.92
C THR A 324 0.73 -10.38 5.60
N LYS A 325 1.55 -10.98 6.48
CA LYS A 325 2.07 -12.34 6.30
C LYS A 325 0.96 -13.38 6.29
N LEU A 326 0.01 -13.31 7.24
CA LEU A 326 -1.08 -14.27 7.34
C LEU A 326 -2.06 -14.15 6.17
N ALA A 327 -2.35 -12.93 5.71
CA ALA A 327 -3.14 -12.70 4.51
C ALA A 327 -2.49 -13.32 3.28
N ALA A 328 -1.19 -13.10 3.06
CA ALA A 328 -0.47 -13.70 1.93
C ALA A 328 -0.38 -15.22 2.04
N LEU A 329 -0.22 -15.76 3.25
CA LEU A 329 -0.23 -17.20 3.48
C LEU A 329 -1.61 -17.81 3.18
N GLY A 330 -2.69 -17.16 3.58
CA GLY A 330 -4.06 -17.62 3.33
C GLY A 330 -4.45 -17.64 1.84
N GLU A 331 -3.72 -16.91 0.99
CA GLU A 331 -3.85 -16.98 -0.46
C GLU A 331 -3.10 -18.20 -1.05
N LEU A 332 -2.04 -18.66 -0.37
CA LEU A 332 -1.23 -19.81 -0.78
C LEU A 332 -1.81 -21.15 -0.32
N VAL A 333 -2.39 -21.19 0.88
CA VAL A 333 -2.95 -22.40 1.50
C VAL A 333 -4.24 -22.07 2.25
N GLU A 334 -5.16 -23.03 2.28
CA GLU A 334 -6.36 -22.93 3.10
C GLU A 334 -5.99 -23.03 4.59
N LEU A 335 -6.13 -21.92 5.34
CA LEU A 335 -5.81 -21.87 6.77
C LEU A 335 -6.99 -22.32 7.66
N HIS A 336 -8.22 -22.09 7.22
CA HIS A 336 -9.44 -22.50 7.92
C HIS A 336 -10.65 -22.50 6.97
N ARG A 337 -11.74 -23.16 7.38
CA ARG A 337 -13.02 -23.20 6.64
C ARG A 337 -14.17 -22.46 7.32
N ALA A 338 -13.90 -21.80 8.45
CA ALA A 338 -14.92 -21.04 9.18
C ALA A 338 -15.51 -19.91 8.31
N GLY A 339 -16.84 -19.82 8.28
CA GLY A 339 -17.58 -18.79 7.55
C GLY A 339 -17.56 -17.41 8.23
N PRO A 340 -18.03 -16.36 7.53
CA PRO A 340 -17.97 -14.99 8.03
C PRO A 340 -19.01 -14.68 9.12
N GLU A 341 -19.96 -15.57 9.40
CA GLU A 341 -21.09 -15.33 10.32
C GLU A 341 -20.77 -15.60 11.79
N ALA A 342 -19.80 -16.46 12.08
CA ALA A 342 -19.41 -16.73 13.46
C ALA A 342 -18.92 -15.45 14.14
N ARG A 343 -19.22 -15.28 15.43
CA ARG A 343 -18.85 -14.09 16.21
C ARG A 343 -18.17 -14.55 17.48
N TYR A 344 -16.89 -14.21 17.60
CA TYR A 344 -16.04 -14.57 18.73
C TYR A 344 -15.66 -13.34 19.52
N PHE A 345 -15.52 -13.50 20.82
CA PHE A 345 -14.94 -12.48 21.69
C PHE A 345 -13.47 -12.27 21.34
N ALA A 346 -13.03 -11.01 21.24
CA ALA A 346 -11.66 -10.62 20.96
C ALA A 346 -11.12 -9.76 22.13
N PRO A 347 -10.18 -10.25 22.95
CA PRO A 347 -9.73 -9.59 24.19
C PRO A 347 -9.09 -8.20 24.05
N TRP A 348 -8.93 -7.68 22.84
CA TRP A 348 -8.29 -6.40 22.52
C TRP A 348 -9.26 -5.36 21.95
N ARG A 349 -10.55 -5.66 21.84
CA ARG A 349 -11.57 -4.71 21.36
C ARG A 349 -12.96 -5.09 21.89
N PRO A 350 -13.91 -4.14 21.96
CA PRO A 350 -15.22 -4.41 22.54
C PRO A 350 -16.15 -5.22 21.63
N ASP A 351 -16.03 -5.11 20.30
CA ASP A 351 -16.96 -5.73 19.36
C ASP A 351 -16.46 -7.09 18.82
N PRO A 352 -17.37 -8.08 18.71
CA PRO A 352 -17.00 -9.45 18.34
C PRO A 352 -16.47 -9.54 16.91
N ARG A 353 -15.68 -10.58 16.65
CA ARG A 353 -14.96 -10.78 15.39
C ARG A 353 -15.42 -12.05 14.66
N PRO A 354 -15.45 -12.07 13.32
CA PRO A 354 -15.44 -13.33 12.59
C PRO A 354 -14.18 -14.14 12.90
N TYR A 355 -14.23 -15.46 12.70
CA TYR A 355 -13.10 -16.38 12.97
C TYR A 355 -11.79 -15.86 12.37
N ASP A 356 -11.84 -15.55 11.08
CA ASP A 356 -10.73 -14.98 10.32
C ASP A 356 -10.14 -13.73 10.99
N GLY A 357 -11.02 -12.84 11.45
CA GLY A 357 -10.63 -11.62 12.15
C GLY A 357 -10.04 -11.87 13.54
N LEU A 358 -10.43 -12.94 14.23
CA LEU A 358 -9.85 -13.38 15.50
C LEU A 358 -8.49 -14.02 15.27
N LEU A 359 -8.37 -14.96 14.33
CA LEU A 359 -7.13 -15.63 13.96
C LEU A 359 -6.03 -14.62 13.59
N HIS A 360 -6.37 -13.66 12.73
CA HIS A 360 -5.48 -12.56 12.35
C HIS A 360 -5.01 -11.76 13.57
N GLY A 361 -5.90 -11.44 14.50
CA GLY A 361 -5.57 -10.70 15.72
C GLY A 361 -4.70 -11.50 16.67
N THR A 362 -5.03 -12.78 16.93
CA THR A 362 -4.22 -13.66 17.78
C THR A 362 -2.80 -13.80 17.23
N TYR A 363 -2.66 -13.98 15.92
CA TYR A 363 -1.34 -14.07 15.26
C TYR A 363 -0.50 -12.80 15.42
N ALA A 364 -1.11 -11.62 15.25
CA ALA A 364 -0.45 -10.34 15.46
C ALA A 364 -0.07 -10.09 16.93
N HIS A 365 -0.97 -10.41 17.86
CA HIS A 365 -0.74 -10.23 19.30
C HIS A 365 0.32 -11.19 19.84
N LEU A 366 0.43 -12.40 19.29
CA LEU A 366 1.51 -13.32 19.62
C LEU A 366 2.88 -12.76 19.23
N ALA A 367 3.00 -12.12 18.06
CA ALA A 367 4.24 -11.46 17.65
C ALA A 367 4.59 -10.25 18.52
N LEU A 368 3.58 -9.52 18.99
CA LEU A 368 3.78 -8.41 19.93
C LEU A 368 4.27 -8.90 21.29
N ALA A 369 3.70 -9.99 21.80
CA ALA A 369 4.19 -10.62 23.03
C ALA A 369 5.68 -10.97 22.92
N ASP A 370 6.10 -11.63 21.83
CA ASP A 370 7.52 -11.94 21.55
C ASP A 370 8.39 -10.67 21.42
N HIS A 371 7.93 -9.66 20.67
CA HIS A 371 8.62 -8.38 20.48
C HIS A 371 8.90 -7.68 21.81
N PHE A 372 7.89 -7.59 22.68
CA PHE A 372 8.01 -6.93 23.98
C PHE A 372 8.83 -7.76 24.97
N GLN A 373 8.77 -9.08 24.93
CA GLN A 373 9.66 -9.94 25.72
C GLN A 373 11.12 -9.67 25.39
N ARG A 374 11.48 -9.70 24.10
CA ARG A 374 12.85 -9.43 23.62
C ARG A 374 13.30 -8.02 24.02
N THR A 375 12.39 -7.05 23.91
CA THR A 375 12.65 -5.67 24.35
C THR A 375 12.95 -5.60 25.85
N ALA A 376 12.18 -6.29 26.69
CA ALA A 376 12.38 -6.30 28.14
C ALA A 376 13.74 -6.91 28.55
N LEU A 377 14.18 -7.92 27.78
CA LEU A 377 15.47 -8.58 27.97
C LEU A 377 16.65 -7.72 27.48
N ALA A 378 16.47 -6.97 26.39
CA ALA A 378 17.53 -6.21 25.73
C ALA A 378 17.71 -4.78 26.26
N GLU A 379 16.67 -4.10 26.72
CA GLU A 379 16.71 -2.69 27.12
C GLU A 379 16.33 -2.49 28.60
N PRO A 380 17.31 -2.41 29.53
CA PRO A 380 17.04 -2.24 30.96
C PRO A 380 16.17 -1.03 31.29
N ALA A 381 16.36 0.09 30.59
CA ALA A 381 15.60 1.32 30.80
C ALA A 381 14.09 1.20 30.50
N ARG A 382 13.68 0.15 29.78
CA ARG A 382 12.29 -0.07 29.35
C ARG A 382 11.73 -1.41 29.82
N ARG A 383 12.49 -2.12 30.64
CA ARG A 383 12.21 -3.50 31.04
C ARG A 383 10.82 -3.67 31.64
N GLU A 384 10.45 -2.83 32.61
CA GLU A 384 9.16 -2.94 33.29
C GLU A 384 7.98 -2.69 32.34
N ALA A 385 8.03 -1.60 31.57
CA ALA A 385 7.01 -1.28 30.58
C ALA A 385 6.88 -2.37 29.50
N ALA A 386 8.02 -2.91 29.03
CA ALA A 386 8.03 -3.99 28.05
C ALA A 386 7.50 -5.32 28.63
N TRP A 387 7.80 -5.64 29.89
CA TRP A 387 7.20 -6.81 30.55
C TRP A 387 5.69 -6.65 30.75
N ALA A 388 5.21 -5.46 31.10
CA ALA A 388 3.79 -5.17 31.21
C ALA A 388 3.06 -5.38 29.86
N GLU A 389 3.63 -4.86 28.76
CA GLU A 389 3.09 -5.07 27.42
C GLU A 389 3.13 -6.56 27.02
N HIS A 390 4.25 -7.26 27.26
CA HIS A 390 4.34 -8.70 27.02
C HIS A 390 3.24 -9.47 27.75
N ALA A 391 3.10 -9.25 29.06
CA ALA A 391 2.10 -9.93 29.88
C ALA A 391 0.67 -9.65 29.39
N ARG A 392 0.39 -8.40 28.99
CA ARG A 392 -0.91 -8.00 28.43
C ARG A 392 -1.21 -8.76 27.13
N TYR A 393 -0.30 -8.76 26.17
CA TYR A 393 -0.51 -9.46 24.89
C TYR A 393 -0.56 -10.98 25.08
N HIS A 394 0.27 -11.53 25.95
CA HIS A 394 0.26 -12.95 26.29
C HIS A 394 -1.09 -13.37 26.88
N ALA A 395 -1.64 -12.61 27.83
CA ALA A 395 -2.97 -12.87 28.40
C ALA A 395 -4.08 -12.76 27.35
N GLN A 396 -4.01 -11.76 26.45
CA GLN A 396 -4.95 -11.61 25.35
C GLN A 396 -4.94 -12.81 24.39
N VAL A 397 -3.74 -13.31 24.04
CA VAL A 397 -3.60 -14.52 23.21
C VAL A 397 -4.17 -15.73 23.93
N ALA A 398 -3.83 -15.93 25.21
CA ALA A 398 -4.34 -17.05 26.01
C ALA A 398 -5.88 -17.06 26.10
N ALA A 399 -6.50 -15.90 26.21
CA ALA A 399 -7.96 -15.77 26.23
C ALA A 399 -8.63 -16.02 24.87
N ALA A 400 -7.93 -15.79 23.75
CA ALA A 400 -8.45 -16.01 22.40
C ALA A 400 -8.25 -17.46 21.90
N LEU A 401 -7.21 -18.15 22.36
CA LEU A 401 -6.83 -19.49 21.90
C LEU A 401 -7.94 -20.55 21.98
N PRO A 402 -8.79 -20.62 23.02
CA PRO A 402 -9.86 -21.64 23.08
C PRO A 402 -10.90 -21.55 21.96
N ALA A 403 -10.96 -20.42 21.24
CA ALA A 403 -11.88 -20.20 20.13
C ALA A 403 -11.27 -20.49 18.74
N LEU A 404 -9.95 -20.76 18.68
CA LEU A 404 -9.19 -21.10 17.47
C LEU A 404 -8.85 -22.60 17.48
#